data_AF-W5NDU4-F1
#
_entry.id   AF-W5NDU4-F1
#
_cell.length_a   1.000
_cell.length_b   1.000
_cell.length_c   1.000
_cell.angle_alpha   90.00
_cell.angle_beta   90.00
_cell.angle_gamma   90.00
#
_symmetry.space_group_name_H-M   'P 1'
#
loop_
_entity.id
_entity.type
_entity.pdbx_description
1 polymer ?
#
loop_
_entity_poly.entity_id
_entity_poly.type
_entity_poly.pdbx_seq_one_letter_code
_entity_poly.pdbx_strand_id
1 'polypeptide(L)'
;RTWHLYIIRQEAAYYYSLETFAEHRAVCTRYQPHTYKILRTSGPKDREEPAPWDLSASPAKMFQNQVQYIRIPGTDVVKGCPGCRGQKWTPCSFCQASGKVRCPVCHGSGWSSKRRLCWGCNGQRLVPCAACMALGRVCCETCIGKGQLGYFQELRVEHKCNLGDHIHSTANIPGHLLPSAPGEVLYESTAEQLHGFSTSTVDEINSISQRLVEESRRTCRDCRIIQQRQMLKAVPVTQVQYYWKDKSGTFFIYGSDHCIYCTDYPKKKIICCTQWF
;
A
#
# COMPACT_ATOMS: atom_id res chain seq x y z
N ARG A 1 -5.72 28.70 -44.93
CA ARG A 1 -6.30 27.37 -44.62
C ARG A 1 -6.97 27.47 -43.26
N THR A 2 -8.27 27.71 -43.28
CA THR A 2 -9.10 28.11 -42.13
C THR A 2 -9.73 26.87 -41.50
N TRP A 3 -9.89 26.87 -40.18
CA TRP A 3 -10.73 25.90 -39.48
C TRP A 3 -12.18 26.31 -39.65
N HIS A 4 -13.04 25.39 -40.05
CA HIS A 4 -14.48 25.61 -40.06
C HIS A 4 -15.10 24.85 -38.88
N LEU A 5 -15.54 25.59 -37.88
CA LEU A 5 -16.31 25.05 -36.75
C LEU A 5 -17.78 25.20 -37.10
N TYR A 6 -18.57 24.12 -37.03
CA TYR A 6 -19.95 24.15 -37.53
C TYR A 6 -20.98 23.49 -36.59
N ILE A 7 -20.55 22.75 -35.57
CA ILE A 7 -21.42 22.33 -34.46
C ILE A 7 -20.69 22.62 -33.15
N ILE A 8 -21.35 23.38 -32.28
CA ILE A 8 -20.89 23.69 -30.92
C ILE A 8 -22.05 23.30 -29.99
N ARG A 9 -21.86 22.29 -29.16
CA ARG A 9 -22.84 21.86 -28.15
C ARG A 9 -22.23 22.05 -26.77
N GLN A 10 -22.94 22.75 -25.90
CA GLN A 10 -22.54 22.99 -24.52
C GLN A 10 -23.45 22.19 -23.60
N GLU A 11 -22.85 21.36 -22.78
CA GLU A 11 -23.53 20.42 -21.89
C GLU A 11 -22.76 20.34 -20.57
N ALA A 12 -23.43 19.87 -19.51
CA ALA A 12 -22.79 19.58 -18.24
C ALA A 12 -22.61 18.06 -18.11
N ALA A 13 -21.39 17.63 -17.79
CA ALA A 13 -21.14 16.28 -17.31
C ALA A 13 -21.17 16.28 -15.78
N TYR A 14 -21.76 15.27 -15.18
CA TYR A 14 -21.87 15.16 -13.74
C TYR A 14 -20.99 14.02 -13.23
N TYR A 15 -20.20 14.32 -12.20
CA TYR A 15 -19.38 13.35 -11.49
C TYR A 15 -19.87 13.24 -10.05
N TYR A 16 -20.36 12.06 -9.68
CA TYR A 16 -20.71 11.72 -8.32
C TYR A 16 -19.61 10.84 -7.71
N SER A 17 -19.30 11.09 -6.44
CA SER A 17 -18.36 10.26 -5.68
C SER A 17 -18.85 10.07 -4.24
N LEU A 18 -18.61 8.87 -3.73
CA LEU A 18 -18.77 8.48 -2.33
C LEU A 18 -17.45 7.88 -1.86
N GLU A 19 -16.80 8.53 -0.91
CA GLU A 19 -15.63 8.00 -0.22
C GLU A 19 -16.05 7.49 1.16
N THR A 20 -15.82 6.19 1.40
CA THR A 20 -16.08 5.54 2.69
C THR A 20 -14.77 5.23 3.38
N PHE A 21 -14.51 5.87 4.50
CA PHE A 21 -13.33 5.67 5.31
C PHE A 21 -13.63 4.73 6.47
N ALA A 22 -13.02 3.55 6.45
CA ALA A 22 -13.31 2.46 7.38
C ALA A 22 -12.04 1.92 8.04
N GLU A 23 -12.20 1.41 9.26
CA GLU A 23 -11.18 0.78 10.07
C GLU A 23 -11.34 -0.74 10.07
N HIS A 24 -10.28 -1.44 9.66
CA HIS A 24 -10.17 -2.88 9.71
C HIS A 24 -9.12 -3.29 10.74
N ARG A 25 -9.43 -4.30 11.56
CA ARG A 25 -8.51 -4.80 12.60
C ARG A 25 -8.20 -6.28 12.38
N ALA A 26 -6.95 -6.65 12.57
CA ALA A 26 -6.50 -8.04 12.58
C ALA A 26 -5.42 -8.25 13.65
N VAL A 27 -5.49 -9.38 14.36
CA VAL A 27 -4.49 -9.74 15.37
C VAL A 27 -3.51 -10.73 14.77
N CYS A 28 -2.21 -10.50 14.98
CA CYS A 28 -1.15 -11.40 14.56
C CYS A 28 -0.12 -11.61 15.65
N THR A 29 0.47 -12.81 15.70
CA THR A 29 1.54 -13.10 16.65
C THR A 29 2.88 -12.70 16.05
N ARG A 30 3.66 -11.93 16.82
CA ARG A 30 5.03 -11.51 16.49
C ARG A 30 6.01 -12.03 17.52
N TYR A 31 7.29 -12.00 17.18
CA TYR A 31 8.38 -12.31 18.10
C TYR A 31 9.57 -11.39 17.87
N GLN A 32 10.34 -11.18 18.94
CA GLN A 32 11.62 -10.48 18.88
C GLN A 32 12.64 -11.12 19.84
N PRO A 33 13.95 -10.95 19.61
CA PRO A 33 14.98 -11.34 20.57
C PRO A 33 14.66 -10.83 21.97
N HIS A 34 14.70 -11.70 22.97
CA HIS A 34 14.37 -11.30 24.33
C HIS A 34 15.43 -10.32 24.88
N THR A 35 14.99 -9.17 25.38
CA THR A 35 15.84 -8.19 26.06
C THR A 35 15.34 -7.97 27.48
N TYR A 36 16.24 -7.60 28.40
CA TYR A 36 15.91 -7.35 29.81
C TYR A 36 14.84 -6.26 30.02
N LYS A 37 14.63 -5.39 29.03
CA LYS A 37 13.56 -4.36 29.06
C LYS A 37 12.16 -4.99 28.98
N ILE A 38 12.02 -6.16 28.35
CA ILE A 38 10.74 -6.87 28.19
C ILE A 38 10.26 -7.47 29.54
N LEU A 39 11.16 -7.68 30.51
CA LEU A 39 10.81 -8.17 31.85
C LEU A 39 9.94 -7.18 32.64
N ARG A 40 9.87 -5.91 32.24
CA ARG A 40 9.04 -4.89 32.89
C ARG A 40 7.65 -4.73 32.26
N THR A 41 7.45 -5.24 31.05
CA THR A 41 6.15 -5.17 30.33
C THR A 41 5.26 -6.38 30.56
N SER A 42 5.76 -7.45 31.17
CA SER A 42 4.87 -8.43 31.82
C SER A 42 4.21 -7.72 33.00
N GLY A 43 3.09 -7.05 32.74
CA GLY A 43 2.25 -6.48 33.77
C GLY A 43 1.86 -7.57 34.79
N PRO A 44 1.38 -7.18 35.97
CA PRO A 44 0.80 -8.14 36.91
C PRO A 44 -0.19 -9.03 36.16
N LYS A 45 -0.11 -10.35 36.39
CA LYS A 45 -0.94 -11.39 35.74
C LYS A 45 -2.46 -11.19 35.94
N ASP A 46 -2.84 -10.22 36.77
CA ASP A 46 -4.22 -9.94 37.18
C ASP A 46 -4.91 -8.86 36.33
N ARG A 47 -4.24 -8.27 35.32
CA ARG A 47 -4.92 -7.37 34.36
C ARG A 47 -5.44 -8.17 33.18
N GLU A 48 -6.75 -8.09 32.98
CA GLU A 48 -7.45 -8.62 31.81
C GLU A 48 -6.86 -8.02 30.52
N GLU A 49 -6.61 -8.90 29.53
CA GLU A 49 -6.08 -8.48 28.23
C GLU A 49 -7.15 -7.67 27.47
N PRO A 50 -6.83 -6.47 26.94
CA PRO A 50 -7.82 -5.65 26.26
C PRO A 50 -8.28 -6.31 24.96
N ALA A 51 -9.56 -6.21 24.64
CA ALA A 51 -10.05 -6.71 23.36
C ALA A 51 -9.45 -5.88 22.21
N PRO A 52 -9.32 -6.47 21.00
CA PRO A 52 -8.75 -5.77 19.86
C PRO A 52 -9.38 -4.42 19.56
N TRP A 53 -10.69 -4.24 19.81
CA TRP A 53 -11.44 -3.01 19.57
C TRP A 53 -11.37 -1.98 20.72
N ASP A 54 -10.93 -2.39 21.91
CA ASP A 54 -10.75 -1.49 23.08
C ASP A 54 -9.46 -0.65 22.97
N LEU A 55 -8.52 -1.09 22.13
CA LEU A 55 -7.29 -0.37 21.88
C LEU A 55 -7.58 0.91 21.07
N SER A 56 -7.10 2.05 21.56
CA SER A 56 -7.24 3.32 20.84
C SER A 56 -6.42 3.29 19.56
N ALA A 57 -7.07 3.58 18.44
CA ALA A 57 -6.47 3.58 17.12
C ALA A 57 -7.08 4.73 16.32
N SER A 58 -6.41 5.88 16.29
CA SER A 58 -6.85 7.02 15.50
C SER A 58 -6.09 7.11 14.18
N PRO A 59 -6.75 7.48 13.06
CA PRO A 59 -6.09 7.76 11.79
C PRO A 59 -5.21 9.01 11.90
N ALA A 60 -4.01 9.00 11.30
CA ALA A 60 -3.16 10.19 11.25
C ALA A 60 -3.71 11.26 10.29
N LYS A 61 -4.34 10.80 9.20
CA LYS A 61 -5.06 11.64 8.23
C LYS A 61 -6.38 10.97 7.83
N MET A 62 -7.45 11.75 7.77
CA MET A 62 -8.76 11.30 7.29
C MET A 62 -8.74 11.08 5.78
N PHE A 63 -9.50 10.10 5.30
CA PHE A 63 -9.62 9.74 3.87
C PHE A 63 -8.29 9.39 3.19
N GLN A 64 -7.31 8.86 3.93
CA GLN A 64 -6.05 8.36 3.40
C GLN A 64 -5.74 6.95 3.90
N ASN A 65 -5.36 6.07 2.99
CA ASN A 65 -5.00 4.69 3.33
C ASN A 65 -3.76 4.67 4.22
N GLN A 66 -3.84 4.00 5.36
CA GLN A 66 -2.75 3.89 6.31
C GLN A 66 -2.88 2.63 7.17
N VAL A 67 -1.73 2.11 7.60
CA VAL A 67 -1.65 0.93 8.45
C VAL A 67 -0.80 1.27 9.67
N GLN A 68 -1.27 0.88 10.85
CA GLN A 68 -0.54 0.99 12.10
C GLN A 68 -0.52 -0.36 12.82
N TYR A 69 0.54 -0.56 13.62
CA TYR A 69 0.75 -1.77 14.40
C TYR A 69 0.81 -1.38 15.88
N ILE A 70 -0.05 -1.99 16.68
CA ILE A 70 -0.15 -1.73 18.11
C ILE A 70 0.11 -3.04 18.84
N ARG A 71 1.18 -3.09 19.64
CA ARG A 71 1.43 -4.24 20.52
C ARG A 71 0.33 -4.32 21.57
N ILE A 72 -0.31 -5.48 21.70
CA ILE A 72 -1.39 -5.69 22.67
C ILE A 72 -0.76 -5.87 24.07
N PRO A 73 -1.04 -4.98 25.03
CA PRO A 73 -0.49 -5.08 26.38
C PRO A 73 -0.88 -6.41 27.06
N GLY A 74 0.01 -6.97 27.88
CA GLY A 74 -0.24 -8.19 28.64
C GLY A 74 0.01 -9.50 27.88
N THR A 75 0.11 -9.46 26.54
CA THR A 75 0.22 -10.68 25.70
C THR A 75 1.66 -11.21 25.53
N ASP A 76 2.61 -10.63 26.25
CA ASP A 76 4.04 -10.94 26.16
C ASP A 76 4.36 -12.31 26.79
N VAL A 77 4.92 -13.24 26.00
CA VAL A 77 5.34 -14.56 26.47
C VAL A 77 6.78 -14.85 26.05
N VAL A 78 7.65 -15.16 27.02
CA VAL A 78 9.03 -15.56 26.73
C VAL A 78 9.09 -17.07 26.50
N LYS A 79 9.63 -17.49 25.35
CA LYS A 79 9.87 -18.89 25.03
C LYS A 79 11.32 -19.10 24.61
N GLY A 80 11.80 -20.34 24.75
CA GLY A 80 13.09 -20.73 24.21
C GLY A 80 13.15 -20.51 22.70
N CYS A 81 14.28 -20.02 22.19
CA CYS A 81 14.45 -19.82 20.75
C CYS A 81 14.38 -21.17 20.03
N PRO A 82 13.44 -21.38 19.09
CA PRO A 82 13.32 -22.65 18.37
C PRO A 82 14.52 -22.91 17.46
N GLY A 83 15.15 -21.85 16.93
CA GLY A 83 16.30 -21.95 16.03
C GLY A 83 17.58 -22.51 16.67
N CYS A 84 17.87 -22.13 17.92
CA CYS A 84 19.03 -22.66 18.65
C CYS A 84 18.68 -23.56 19.84
N ARG A 85 17.38 -23.81 20.08
CA ARG A 85 16.88 -24.58 21.24
C ARG A 85 17.45 -24.09 22.58
N GLY A 86 17.58 -22.77 22.72
CA GLY A 86 18.15 -22.15 23.93
C GLY A 86 19.68 -22.07 23.99
N GLN A 87 20.41 -22.67 23.04
CA GLN A 87 21.87 -22.75 23.08
C GLN A 87 22.59 -21.42 22.79
N LYS A 88 21.89 -20.42 22.25
CA LYS A 88 22.41 -19.09 21.86
C LYS A 88 23.32 -19.09 20.62
N TRP A 89 23.69 -20.26 20.12
CA TRP A 89 24.48 -20.42 18.90
C TRP A 89 23.85 -21.47 17.99
N THR A 90 24.23 -21.47 16.74
CA THR A 90 23.89 -22.52 15.77
C THR A 90 25.17 -23.07 15.14
N PRO A 91 25.20 -24.35 14.72
CA PRO A 91 26.34 -24.90 13.98
C PRO A 91 26.66 -24.03 12.78
N CYS A 92 27.95 -23.76 12.55
CA CYS A 92 28.37 -23.03 11.37
C CYS A 92 28.10 -23.88 10.12
N SER A 93 27.26 -23.38 9.21
CA SER A 93 26.90 -24.07 7.97
C SER A 93 28.09 -24.27 7.02
N PHE A 94 29.04 -23.32 7.01
CA PHE A 94 30.22 -23.37 6.15
C PHE A 94 31.21 -24.50 6.51
N CYS A 95 31.35 -24.81 7.80
CA CYS A 95 32.26 -25.87 8.26
C CYS A 95 31.54 -27.08 8.88
N GLN A 96 30.21 -27.07 8.89
CA GLN A 96 29.37 -28.13 9.46
C GLN A 96 29.80 -28.53 10.88
N ALA A 97 29.89 -27.52 11.77
CA ALA A 97 30.33 -27.69 13.16
C ALA A 97 31.82 -28.04 13.40
N SER A 98 32.63 -28.29 12.36
CA SER A 98 34.01 -28.77 12.55
C SER A 98 35.03 -27.68 12.91
N GLY A 99 34.71 -26.40 12.68
CA GLY A 99 35.64 -25.27 12.83
C GLY A 99 36.73 -25.20 11.75
N LYS A 100 36.76 -26.16 10.82
CA LYS A 100 37.76 -26.21 9.74
C LYS A 100 37.07 -26.41 8.39
N VAL A 101 37.64 -25.86 7.33
CA VAL A 101 37.15 -26.05 5.95
C VAL A 101 38.27 -26.58 5.09
N ARG A 102 37.93 -27.22 3.97
CA ARG A 102 38.93 -27.60 2.96
C ARG A 102 39.70 -26.35 2.54
N CYS A 103 41.02 -26.47 2.48
CA CYS A 103 41.87 -25.37 2.06
C CYS A 103 41.40 -24.88 0.68
N PRO A 104 40.98 -23.61 0.54
CA PRO A 104 40.46 -23.10 -0.73
C PRO A 104 41.55 -23.01 -1.80
N VAL A 105 42.83 -22.99 -1.39
CA VAL A 105 43.99 -22.91 -2.30
C VAL A 105 44.31 -24.26 -2.95
N CYS A 106 44.21 -25.36 -2.21
CA CYS A 106 44.58 -26.70 -2.71
C CYS A 106 43.41 -27.69 -2.77
N HIS A 107 42.20 -27.23 -2.46
CA HIS A 107 40.96 -28.01 -2.41
C HIS A 107 41.04 -29.31 -1.57
N GLY A 108 41.92 -29.33 -0.56
CA GLY A 108 42.11 -30.48 0.32
C GLY A 108 43.20 -31.46 -0.11
N SER A 109 43.94 -31.20 -1.18
CA SER A 109 45.08 -32.04 -1.58
C SER A 109 46.27 -31.92 -0.63
N GLY A 110 46.48 -30.72 -0.05
CA GLY A 110 47.67 -30.41 0.77
C GLY A 110 48.91 -30.06 -0.05
N TRP A 111 48.80 -30.09 -1.38
CA TRP A 111 49.92 -29.87 -2.31
C TRP A 111 49.61 -28.72 -3.28
N SER A 112 50.66 -28.07 -3.76
CA SER A 112 50.62 -27.16 -4.91
C SER A 112 50.77 -27.93 -6.22
N SER A 113 50.49 -27.28 -7.35
CA SER A 113 50.67 -27.86 -8.70
C SER A 113 52.11 -28.35 -8.97
N LYS A 114 53.10 -27.80 -8.26
CA LYS A 114 54.52 -28.18 -8.35
C LYS A 114 54.94 -29.25 -7.32
N ARG A 115 53.99 -30.01 -6.75
CA ARG A 115 54.22 -31.06 -5.72
C ARG A 115 54.98 -30.58 -4.47
N ARG A 116 54.93 -29.28 -4.18
CA ARG A 116 55.37 -28.72 -2.88
C ARG A 116 54.20 -28.63 -1.92
N LEU A 117 54.46 -28.58 -0.61
CA LEU A 117 53.43 -28.32 0.39
C LEU A 117 52.62 -27.07 0.01
N CYS A 118 51.29 -27.16 0.11
CA CYS A 118 50.43 -26.02 -0.15
C CYS A 118 50.76 -24.88 0.83
N TRP A 119 51.05 -23.69 0.33
CA TRP A 119 51.38 -22.53 1.17
C TRP A 119 50.22 -22.09 2.07
N GLY A 120 48.98 -22.24 1.62
CA GLY A 120 47.79 -21.79 2.36
C GLY A 120 47.38 -22.70 3.52
N CYS A 121 47.78 -23.97 3.54
CA CYS A 121 47.48 -24.90 4.64
C CYS A 121 48.70 -25.65 5.18
N ASN A 122 49.90 -25.37 4.67
CA ASN A 122 51.15 -26.06 4.97
C ASN A 122 51.04 -27.60 5.02
N GLY A 123 50.39 -28.19 4.02
CA GLY A 123 50.17 -29.64 3.95
C GLY A 123 49.01 -30.20 4.80
N GLN A 124 48.38 -29.40 5.67
CA GLN A 124 47.32 -29.87 6.58
C GLN A 124 45.97 -30.15 5.91
N ARG A 125 45.80 -29.78 4.63
CA ARG A 125 44.60 -29.97 3.78
C ARG A 125 43.36 -29.18 4.21
N LEU A 126 43.24 -28.87 5.49
CA LEU A 126 42.18 -28.06 6.08
C LEU A 126 42.76 -26.76 6.62
N VAL A 127 41.94 -25.70 6.63
CA VAL A 127 42.27 -24.40 7.22
C VAL A 127 41.18 -24.00 8.22
N PRO A 128 41.50 -23.16 9.22
CA PRO A 128 40.51 -22.53 10.09
C PRO A 128 39.34 -21.94 9.30
N CYS A 129 38.11 -22.24 9.72
CA CYS A 129 36.94 -21.65 9.09
C CYS A 129 36.84 -20.16 9.45
N ALA A 130 37.01 -19.26 8.48
CA ALA A 130 36.92 -17.82 8.71
C ALA A 130 35.51 -17.39 9.17
N ALA A 131 34.45 -17.99 8.61
CA ALA A 131 33.06 -17.64 8.92
C ALA A 131 32.67 -17.83 10.39
N CYS A 132 33.30 -18.76 11.11
CA CYS A 132 33.09 -18.96 12.53
C CYS A 132 34.35 -18.76 13.37
N MET A 133 35.41 -18.19 12.78
CA MET A 133 36.71 -18.02 13.43
C MET A 133 37.20 -19.31 14.13
N ALA A 134 37.09 -20.43 13.44
CA ALA A 134 37.41 -21.79 13.91
C ALA A 134 36.61 -22.33 15.10
N LEU A 135 35.53 -21.66 15.53
CA LEU A 135 34.71 -22.11 16.66
C LEU A 135 33.76 -23.28 16.32
N GLY A 136 33.51 -23.54 15.04
CA GLY A 136 32.51 -24.50 14.58
C GLY A 136 31.05 -24.02 14.77
N ARG A 137 30.83 -22.91 15.45
CA ARG A 137 29.52 -22.36 15.76
C ARG A 137 29.47 -20.87 15.50
N VAL A 138 28.29 -20.36 15.19
CA VAL A 138 28.01 -18.94 14.99
C VAL A 138 26.90 -18.49 15.93
N CYS A 139 26.82 -17.19 16.19
CA CYS A 139 25.74 -16.61 16.98
C CYS A 139 24.38 -16.96 16.34
N CYS A 140 23.39 -17.38 17.14
CA CYS A 140 22.07 -17.66 16.59
C CYS A 140 21.43 -16.36 16.10
N GLU A 141 21.15 -16.27 14.80
CA GLU A 141 20.57 -15.08 14.16
C GLU A 141 19.15 -14.79 14.66
N THR A 142 18.31 -15.83 14.82
CA THR A 142 16.91 -15.69 15.23
C THR A 142 16.75 -14.98 16.58
N CYS A 143 17.60 -15.30 17.56
CA CYS A 143 17.55 -14.71 18.89
C CYS A 143 18.74 -13.80 19.21
N ILE A 144 19.62 -13.53 18.24
CA ILE A 144 20.84 -12.72 18.39
C ILE A 144 21.62 -13.10 19.67
N GLY A 145 21.88 -14.40 19.83
CA GLY A 145 22.65 -14.92 20.98
C GLY A 145 21.95 -14.87 22.34
N LYS A 146 20.66 -14.53 22.41
CA LYS A 146 19.90 -14.49 23.69
C LYS A 146 19.41 -15.86 24.14
N GLY A 147 19.16 -16.78 23.20
CA GLY A 147 18.61 -18.11 23.46
C GLY A 147 17.11 -18.11 23.74
N GLN A 148 16.48 -16.93 23.82
CA GLN A 148 15.06 -16.76 24.10
C GLN A 148 14.47 -15.70 23.16
N LEU A 149 13.18 -15.86 22.88
CA LEU A 149 12.37 -14.91 22.12
C LEU A 149 11.19 -14.46 22.98
N GLY A 150 10.88 -13.17 22.92
CA GLY A 150 9.62 -12.63 23.42
C GLY A 150 8.59 -12.65 22.31
N TYR A 151 7.53 -13.44 22.48
CA TYR A 151 6.35 -13.46 21.62
C TYR A 151 5.31 -12.48 22.16
N PHE A 152 4.52 -11.87 21.28
CA PHE A 152 3.45 -10.96 21.66
C PHE A 152 2.37 -10.93 20.57
N GLN A 153 1.15 -10.56 20.94
CA GLN A 153 0.12 -10.25 19.96
C GLN A 153 0.27 -8.79 19.52
N GLU A 154 0.13 -8.56 18.23
CA GLU A 154 0.20 -7.26 17.58
C GLU A 154 -1.10 -7.06 16.79
N LEU A 155 -1.79 -5.96 17.10
CA LEU A 155 -2.96 -5.50 16.39
C LEU A 155 -2.52 -4.70 15.16
N ARG A 156 -2.81 -5.22 13.97
CA ARG A 156 -2.77 -4.47 12.72
C ARG A 156 -4.08 -3.71 12.57
N VAL A 157 -4.03 -2.39 12.56
CA VAL A 157 -5.16 -1.53 12.25
C VAL A 157 -4.93 -0.90 10.88
N GLU A 158 -5.85 -1.12 9.96
CA GLU A 158 -5.84 -0.59 8.61
C GLU A 158 -7.02 0.37 8.45
N HIS A 159 -6.72 1.66 8.26
CA HIS A 159 -7.72 2.62 7.83
C HIS A 159 -7.68 2.71 6.31
N LYS A 160 -8.81 2.41 5.67
CA LYS A 160 -8.94 2.34 4.22
C LYS A 160 -10.04 3.26 3.73
N CYS A 161 -9.73 4.04 2.71
CA CYS A 161 -10.68 4.83 1.94
C CYS A 161 -11.10 4.02 0.70
N ASN A 162 -12.38 3.68 0.63
CA ASN A 162 -12.98 3.04 -0.53
C ASN A 162 -13.76 4.11 -1.32
N LEU A 163 -13.40 4.31 -2.58
CA LEU A 163 -14.09 5.20 -3.50
C LEU A 163 -15.10 4.40 -4.33
N GLY A 164 -16.36 4.83 -4.32
CA GLY A 164 -17.35 4.49 -5.33
C GLY A 164 -17.74 5.76 -6.07
N ASP A 165 -17.66 5.76 -7.40
CA ASP A 165 -17.94 6.93 -8.22
C ASP A 165 -18.80 6.59 -9.44
N HIS A 166 -19.35 7.63 -10.05
CA HIS A 166 -20.14 7.52 -11.27
C HIS A 166 -20.08 8.80 -12.08
N ILE A 167 -20.13 8.63 -13.39
CA ILE A 167 -20.11 9.71 -14.35
C ILE A 167 -21.38 9.62 -15.19
N HIS A 168 -22.14 10.71 -15.22
CA HIS A 168 -23.24 10.90 -16.16
C HIS A 168 -22.85 12.01 -17.15
N SER A 169 -22.77 11.69 -18.43
CA SER A 169 -22.54 12.69 -19.48
C SER A 169 -23.27 12.30 -20.75
N THR A 170 -23.99 13.26 -21.33
CA THR A 170 -24.58 13.15 -22.67
C THR A 170 -23.57 13.44 -23.77
N ALA A 171 -22.46 14.11 -23.44
CA ALA A 171 -21.34 14.33 -24.33
C ALA A 171 -20.52 13.04 -24.44
N ASN A 172 -20.12 12.66 -25.66
CA ASN A 172 -19.26 11.50 -25.92
C ASN A 172 -17.78 11.76 -25.52
N ILE A 173 -17.54 12.47 -24.43
CA ILE A 173 -16.22 12.73 -23.87
C ILE A 173 -15.74 11.50 -23.07
N PRO A 174 -14.44 11.13 -23.11
CA PRO A 174 -13.96 10.04 -22.28
C PRO A 174 -14.14 10.32 -20.78
N GLY A 175 -14.85 9.42 -20.10
CA GLY A 175 -15.20 9.60 -18.69
C GLY A 175 -14.00 9.82 -17.76
N HIS A 176 -12.87 9.14 -18.01
CA HIS A 176 -11.67 9.26 -17.17
C HIS A 176 -11.08 10.68 -17.03
N LEU A 177 -11.48 11.62 -17.90
CA LEU A 177 -11.06 13.03 -17.83
C LEU A 177 -11.83 13.83 -16.77
N LEU A 178 -13.08 13.44 -16.48
CA LEU A 178 -14.03 14.22 -15.70
C LEU A 178 -13.79 14.21 -14.18
N PRO A 179 -13.33 13.12 -13.54
CA PRO A 179 -13.06 13.12 -12.10
C PRO A 179 -12.07 14.21 -11.67
N SER A 180 -11.00 14.40 -12.45
CA SER A 180 -9.95 15.39 -12.15
C SER A 180 -10.22 16.78 -12.73
N ALA A 181 -11.15 16.93 -13.68
CA ALA A 181 -11.47 18.22 -14.27
C ALA A 181 -12.10 19.17 -13.24
N PRO A 182 -11.72 20.46 -13.22
CA PRO A 182 -12.37 21.43 -12.36
C PRO A 182 -13.82 21.69 -12.81
N GLY A 183 -14.70 21.91 -11.85
CA GLY A 183 -16.14 22.07 -12.07
C GLY A 183 -16.84 22.65 -10.86
N GLU A 184 -18.13 22.92 -10.98
CA GLU A 184 -18.96 23.43 -9.89
C GLU A 184 -19.40 22.29 -8.97
N VAL A 185 -19.19 22.44 -7.66
CA VAL A 185 -19.70 21.48 -6.66
C VAL A 185 -21.16 21.82 -6.38
N LEU A 186 -22.06 20.94 -6.83
CA LEU A 186 -23.50 21.12 -6.67
C LEU A 186 -24.01 20.60 -5.32
N TYR A 187 -23.34 19.60 -4.78
CA TYR A 187 -23.68 19.00 -3.49
C TYR A 187 -22.43 18.42 -2.84
N GLU A 188 -22.26 18.66 -1.55
CA GLU A 188 -21.22 18.05 -0.73
C GLU A 188 -21.81 17.74 0.65
N SER A 189 -21.49 16.57 1.18
CA SER A 189 -21.90 16.18 2.52
C SER A 189 -20.90 15.22 3.14
N THR A 190 -20.67 15.37 4.44
CA THR A 190 -19.77 14.52 5.22
C THR A 190 -20.45 14.14 6.53
N ALA A 191 -20.49 12.86 6.86
CA ALA A 191 -21.07 12.33 8.10
C ALA A 191 -20.44 10.99 8.47
N GLU A 192 -20.63 10.49 9.69
CA GLU A 192 -20.20 9.13 10.07
C GLU A 192 -20.89 8.07 9.20
N GLN A 193 -22.18 8.27 8.95
CA GLN A 193 -22.98 7.44 8.07
C GLN A 193 -23.85 8.32 7.19
N LEU A 194 -23.65 8.24 5.87
CA LEU A 194 -24.41 9.00 4.90
C LEU A 194 -25.67 8.24 4.47
N HIS A 195 -26.61 9.00 3.92
CA HIS A 195 -27.75 8.50 3.17
C HIS A 195 -27.58 8.89 1.70
N GLY A 196 -28.14 8.10 0.79
CA GLY A 196 -28.21 8.48 -0.62
C GLY A 196 -29.00 9.77 -0.74
N PHE A 197 -28.47 10.73 -1.49
CA PHE A 197 -29.18 11.99 -1.73
C PHE A 197 -30.11 11.84 -2.95
N SER A 198 -31.17 12.63 -2.98
CA SER A 198 -32.23 12.54 -4.02
C SER A 198 -32.59 13.91 -4.60
N THR A 199 -31.67 14.87 -4.56
CA THR A 199 -31.91 16.26 -4.96
C THR A 199 -31.34 16.59 -6.34
N SER A 200 -30.69 15.64 -7.03
CA SER A 200 -30.22 15.86 -8.39
C SER A 200 -31.41 15.92 -9.35
N THR A 201 -31.29 16.74 -10.40
CA THR A 201 -32.21 16.73 -11.54
C THR A 201 -32.02 15.51 -12.44
N VAL A 202 -30.94 14.74 -12.25
CA VAL A 202 -30.64 13.52 -13.01
C VAL A 202 -30.98 12.30 -12.15
N ASP A 203 -32.06 11.59 -12.50
CA ASP A 203 -32.57 10.42 -11.74
C ASP A 203 -31.54 9.29 -11.60
N GLU A 204 -30.68 9.12 -12.60
CA GLU A 204 -29.60 8.14 -12.56
C GLU A 204 -28.63 8.41 -11.41
N ILE A 205 -28.29 9.69 -11.16
CA ILE A 205 -27.39 10.09 -10.08
C ILE A 205 -28.01 9.79 -8.72
N ASN A 206 -29.30 10.12 -8.55
CA ASN A 206 -30.03 9.83 -7.31
C ASN A 206 -30.03 8.31 -7.02
N SER A 207 -30.30 7.49 -8.04
CA SER A 207 -30.31 6.03 -7.94
C SER A 207 -28.93 5.46 -7.59
N ILE A 208 -27.88 5.98 -8.22
CA ILE A 208 -26.50 5.57 -7.96
C ILE A 208 -26.06 5.96 -6.55
N SER A 209 -26.43 7.16 -6.08
CA SER A 209 -26.11 7.61 -4.72
C SER A 209 -26.70 6.66 -3.67
N GLN A 210 -27.98 6.30 -3.80
CA GLN A 210 -28.63 5.34 -2.92
C GLN A 210 -27.91 3.99 -2.94
N ARG A 211 -27.63 3.47 -4.13
CA ARG A 211 -26.95 2.17 -4.31
C ARG A 211 -25.56 2.14 -3.69
N LEU A 212 -24.71 3.14 -3.95
CA LEU A 212 -23.34 3.18 -3.42
C LEU A 212 -23.32 3.29 -1.89
N VAL A 213 -24.24 4.07 -1.30
CA VAL A 213 -24.38 4.15 0.16
C VAL A 213 -24.80 2.81 0.75
N GLU A 214 -25.75 2.09 0.15
CA GLU A 214 -26.14 0.76 0.61
C GLU A 214 -25.02 -0.28 0.47
N GLU A 215 -24.32 -0.28 -0.66
CA GLU A 215 -23.19 -1.18 -0.94
C GLU A 215 -22.04 -0.96 0.07
N SER A 216 -21.76 0.29 0.44
CA SER A 216 -20.74 0.63 1.44
C SER A 216 -21.03 -0.02 2.80
N ARG A 217 -22.29 -0.02 3.23
CA ARG A 217 -22.76 -0.64 4.48
C ARG A 217 -22.65 -2.16 4.42
N ARG A 218 -22.98 -2.77 3.26
CA ARG A 218 -22.92 -4.23 3.07
C ARG A 218 -21.50 -4.78 3.02
N THR A 219 -20.57 -4.00 2.49
CA THR A 219 -19.16 -4.39 2.33
C THR A 219 -18.41 -4.31 3.65
N CYS A 220 -18.80 -3.41 4.55
CA CYS A 220 -18.16 -3.23 5.84
C CYS A 220 -18.83 -4.04 6.97
N ARG A 221 -18.76 -5.38 6.89
CA ARG A 221 -19.31 -6.27 7.93
C ARG A 221 -18.39 -6.44 9.14
N ASP A 222 -17.09 -6.63 8.88
CA ASP A 222 -16.06 -6.84 9.89
C ASP A 222 -15.14 -5.62 10.05
N CYS A 223 -15.68 -4.43 9.74
CA CYS A 223 -14.99 -3.17 9.94
C CYS A 223 -15.89 -2.13 10.59
N ARG A 224 -15.27 -1.03 11.04
CA ARG A 224 -15.97 0.13 11.56
C ARG A 224 -15.87 1.26 10.56
N ILE A 225 -17.00 1.72 10.01
CA ILE A 225 -17.02 2.97 9.25
C ILE A 225 -16.70 4.12 10.22
N ILE A 226 -15.67 4.90 9.91
CA ILE A 226 -15.28 6.09 10.67
C ILE A 226 -16.04 7.29 10.14
N GLN A 227 -15.99 7.48 8.82
CA GLN A 227 -16.62 8.63 8.18
C GLN A 227 -16.85 8.36 6.69
N GLN A 228 -17.87 8.99 6.14
CA GLN A 228 -18.16 9.01 4.73
C GLN A 228 -18.28 10.45 4.25
N ARG A 229 -17.81 10.71 3.02
CA ARG A 229 -18.08 11.98 2.33
C ARG A 229 -18.56 11.70 0.92
N GLN A 230 -19.48 12.52 0.45
CA GLN A 230 -20.00 12.44 -0.90
C GLN A 230 -20.00 13.80 -1.56
N MET A 231 -19.83 13.80 -2.88
CA MET A 231 -19.77 15.01 -3.69
C MET A 231 -20.44 14.77 -5.04
N LEU A 232 -21.25 15.73 -5.47
CA LEU A 232 -21.74 15.87 -6.84
C LEU A 232 -21.07 17.11 -7.46
N LYS A 233 -20.38 16.93 -8.58
CA LYS A 233 -19.71 17.99 -9.33
C LYS A 233 -20.25 18.06 -10.76
N ALA A 234 -20.56 19.25 -11.24
CA ALA A 234 -20.85 19.53 -12.64
C ALA A 234 -19.59 20.07 -13.35
N VAL A 235 -19.17 19.39 -14.41
CA VAL A 235 -18.04 19.75 -15.25
C VAL A 235 -18.60 20.28 -16.57
N PRO A 236 -18.32 21.55 -16.94
CA PRO A 236 -18.76 22.07 -18.23
C PRO A 236 -18.03 21.33 -19.35
N VAL A 237 -18.76 20.93 -20.38
CA VAL A 237 -18.23 20.26 -21.57
C VAL A 237 -18.79 20.94 -22.82
N THR A 238 -17.89 21.37 -23.71
CA THR A 238 -18.24 21.88 -25.03
C THR A 238 -17.73 20.91 -26.08
N GLN A 239 -18.63 20.25 -26.80
CA GLN A 239 -18.31 19.44 -27.95
C GLN A 239 -18.28 20.32 -29.20
N VAL A 240 -17.16 20.29 -29.92
CA VAL A 240 -16.97 21.06 -31.16
C VAL A 240 -16.68 20.14 -32.32
N GLN A 241 -17.51 20.19 -33.35
CA GLN A 241 -17.22 19.56 -34.64
C GLN A 241 -16.55 20.55 -35.58
N TYR A 242 -15.49 20.07 -36.22
CA TYR A 242 -14.69 20.87 -37.12
C TYR A 242 -14.48 20.19 -38.46
N TYR A 243 -14.16 20.98 -39.47
CA TYR A 243 -13.66 20.55 -40.77
C TYR A 243 -12.34 21.24 -41.08
N TRP A 244 -11.30 20.46 -41.37
CA TRP A 244 -9.97 20.96 -41.69
C TRP A 244 -9.20 20.00 -42.60
N LYS A 245 -8.65 20.54 -43.71
CA LYS A 245 -7.88 19.77 -44.72
C LYS A 245 -8.57 18.45 -45.13
N ASP A 246 -9.83 18.55 -45.52
CA ASP A 246 -10.64 17.43 -45.98
C ASP A 246 -10.86 16.32 -44.93
N LYS A 247 -10.73 16.68 -43.65
CA LYS A 247 -11.05 15.83 -42.51
C LYS A 247 -12.05 16.54 -41.61
N SER A 248 -13.13 15.83 -41.27
CA SER A 248 -13.98 16.19 -40.14
C SER A 248 -13.46 15.53 -38.87
N GLY A 249 -13.68 16.17 -37.74
CA GLY A 249 -13.34 15.61 -36.44
C GLY A 249 -14.13 16.29 -35.33
N THR A 250 -13.96 15.76 -34.11
CA THR A 250 -14.54 16.34 -32.91
C THR A 250 -13.42 16.60 -31.90
N PHE A 251 -13.48 17.74 -31.22
CA PHE A 251 -12.74 17.95 -29.99
C PHE A 251 -13.68 18.43 -28.89
N PHE A 252 -13.24 18.29 -27.66
CA PHE A 252 -13.97 18.67 -26.47
C PHE A 252 -13.16 19.73 -25.73
N ILE A 253 -13.83 20.77 -25.28
CA ILE A 253 -13.31 21.68 -24.25
C ILE A 253 -14.03 21.30 -22.97
N TYR A 254 -13.31 21.00 -21.90
CA TYR A 254 -13.92 20.54 -20.66
C TYR A 254 -13.26 21.18 -19.45
N GLY A 255 -14.01 21.23 -18.35
CA GLY A 255 -13.58 21.87 -17.12
C GLY A 255 -13.65 23.39 -17.19
N SER A 256 -13.73 24.03 -16.03
CA SER A 256 -13.66 25.50 -15.90
C SER A 256 -12.27 26.08 -16.23
N ASP A 257 -11.26 25.22 -16.41
CA ASP A 257 -9.92 25.55 -16.91
C ASP A 257 -9.81 25.40 -18.44
N HIS A 258 -10.88 25.03 -19.12
CA HIS A 258 -10.97 24.90 -20.58
C HIS A 258 -9.93 23.95 -21.20
N CYS A 259 -9.65 22.83 -20.53
CA CYS A 259 -8.81 21.77 -21.07
C CYS A 259 -9.37 21.23 -22.40
N ILE A 260 -8.49 20.93 -23.36
CA ILE A 260 -8.87 20.45 -24.70
C ILE A 260 -8.53 18.97 -24.84
N TYR A 261 -9.53 18.16 -25.20
CA TYR A 261 -9.35 16.77 -25.60
C TYR A 261 -9.72 16.59 -27.08
N CYS A 262 -8.83 16.00 -27.88
CA CYS A 262 -9.06 15.75 -29.30
C CYS A 262 -8.52 14.37 -29.68
N THR A 263 -9.41 13.46 -30.11
CA THR A 263 -9.06 12.09 -30.50
C THR A 263 -8.16 12.06 -31.73
N ASP A 264 -8.45 12.94 -32.68
CA ASP A 264 -7.85 12.95 -34.02
C ASP A 264 -7.06 14.23 -34.27
N TYR A 265 -6.24 14.64 -33.28
CA TYR A 265 -5.50 15.89 -33.39
C TYR A 265 -4.64 15.90 -34.67
N PRO A 266 -4.89 16.80 -35.64
CA PRO A 266 -4.31 16.69 -36.97
C PRO A 266 -2.80 16.94 -37.06
N LYS A 267 -2.15 17.26 -35.94
CA LYS A 267 -0.69 17.37 -35.80
C LYS A 267 -0.20 16.40 -34.72
N LYS A 268 0.25 15.20 -35.10
CA LYS A 268 1.06 14.28 -34.26
C LYS A 268 2.45 14.84 -33.86
N LYS A 269 2.62 16.17 -33.81
CA LYS A 269 3.80 16.88 -33.34
C LYS A 269 3.35 18.22 -32.75
N ILE A 270 3.02 18.22 -31.47
CA ILE A 270 3.48 19.17 -30.45
C ILE A 270 2.99 18.60 -29.11
N ILE A 271 3.95 18.08 -28.36
CA ILE A 271 3.86 17.80 -26.93
C ILE A 271 3.89 19.17 -26.24
N CYS A 272 2.98 19.38 -25.28
CA CYS A 272 2.93 20.52 -24.35
C CYS A 272 2.75 21.93 -24.94
N CYS A 273 1.60 22.55 -24.69
CA CYS A 273 1.52 23.96 -24.28
C CYS A 273 0.43 24.02 -23.20
N THR A 274 0.75 24.08 -21.90
CA THR A 274 1.02 25.30 -21.11
C THR A 274 0.03 26.43 -21.40
N GLN A 275 -0.76 26.73 -20.35
CA GLN A 275 -1.34 28.01 -19.96
C GLN A 275 -1.42 29.08 -21.05
N TRP A 276 -2.66 29.41 -21.41
CA TRP A 276 -3.02 30.75 -21.88
C TRP A 276 -4.10 31.30 -20.94
N PHE A 277 -3.65 31.78 -19.79
CA PHE A 277 -3.90 33.12 -19.25
C PHE A 277 -2.79 33.42 -18.23
#